data_AF-A0A966TW14-F1
#
_entry.id   AF-A0A966TW14-F1
#
_cell.length_a   1.000
_cell.length_b   1.000
_cell.length_c   1.000
_cell.angle_alpha   90.00
_cell.angle_beta   90.00
_cell.angle_gamma   90.00
#
_symmetry.space_group_name_H-M   'P 1'
#
loop_
_entity.id
_entity.type
_entity.pdbx_description
1 polymer ?
#
loop_
_entity_poly.entity_id
_entity_poly.type
_entity_poly.pdbx_seq_one_letter_code
_entity_poly.pdbx_strand_id
1 'polypeptide(L)' 'MHYASMLIRSHTQIVADAGEAALVAAGVSRFTAQSWRKRNSIPARHWALFIRLGVTTVDELAAAVIAQAAA' A
#
# COMPACT_ATOMS: atom_id res chain seq x y z
N MET A 1 -2.05 16.82 24.08
CA MET A 1 -2.17 16.86 22.61
C MET A 1 -0.90 16.25 22.03
N HIS A 2 -0.85 14.93 21.86
CA HIS A 2 0.36 14.26 21.36
C HIS A 2 0.49 14.48 19.85
N TYR A 3 1.69 14.91 19.45
CA TYR A 3 2.08 15.27 18.09
C TYR A 3 1.71 14.18 17.09
N ALA A 4 0.83 14.50 16.15
CA ALA A 4 0.49 13.66 15.01
C ALA A 4 1.64 13.66 13.98
N SER A 5 2.79 13.10 14.34
CA SER A 5 3.65 12.43 13.35
C SER A 5 3.04 11.06 13.03
N MET A 6 1.75 11.03 12.66
CA MET A 6 1.14 9.87 12.04
C MET A 6 1.86 9.71 10.70
N LEU A 7 2.93 8.91 10.70
CA LEU A 7 3.74 8.61 9.54
C LEU A 7 2.80 8.12 8.43
N ILE A 8 2.71 8.88 7.34
CA ILE A 8 1.99 8.45 6.13
C ILE A 8 2.53 7.08 5.75
N ARG A 9 1.67 6.06 5.76
CA ARG A 9 2.08 4.70 5.41
C ARG A 9 2.54 4.68 3.96
N SER A 10 3.76 4.20 3.74
CA SER A 10 4.29 3.94 2.41
C SER A 10 3.53 2.80 1.73
N HIS A 11 3.58 2.74 0.40
CA HIS A 11 3.05 1.59 -0.35
C HIS A 11 3.72 0.28 0.09
N THR A 12 5.00 0.31 0.46
CA THR A 12 5.70 -0.84 1.05
C THR A 12 5.02 -1.36 2.32
N GLN A 13 4.65 -0.46 3.24
CA GLN A 13 3.94 -0.81 4.48
C GLN A 13 2.54 -1.33 4.18
N ILE A 14 1.79 -0.67 3.29
CA ILE A 14 0.45 -1.13 2.89
C ILE A 14 0.48 -2.54 2.30
N VAL A 15 1.47 -2.87 1.46
CA VAL A 15 1.63 -4.24 0.94
C VAL A 15 2.02 -5.23 2.03
N ALA A 16 2.81 -4.82 3.02
CA ALA A 16 3.16 -5.68 4.15
C ALA A 16 1.94 -5.97 5.05
N ASP A 17 1.14 -4.94 5.35
CA ASP A 17 -0.05 -5.03 6.20
C ASP A 17 -1.15 -5.88 5.56
N ALA A 18 -1.26 -5.87 4.23
CA ALA A 18 -2.20 -6.74 3.51
C ALA A 18 -1.87 -8.23 3.69
N GLY A 19 -0.59 -8.57 3.88
CA GLY A 19 -0.12 -9.94 4.01
C GLY A 19 -0.08 -10.68 2.67
N GLU A 20 0.94 -11.52 2.50
CA GLU A 20 1.16 -12.26 1.25
C GLU A 20 0.00 -13.21 0.93
N ALA A 21 -0.53 -13.92 1.93
CA ALA A 21 -1.61 -14.89 1.74
C ALA A 21 -2.90 -14.24 1.21
N ALA A 22 -3.29 -13.07 1.72
CA ALA A 22 -4.49 -12.38 1.28
C ALA A 22 -4.34 -11.82 -0.14
N LEU A 23 -3.14 -11.31 -0.48
CA LEU A 23 -2.83 -10.85 -1.83
C LEU A 23 -2.87 -11.99 -2.85
N VAL A 24 -2.30 -13.15 -2.51
CA VAL A 24 -2.35 -14.36 -3.35
C VAL A 24 -3.78 -14.86 -3.50
N ALA A 25 -4.56 -14.90 -2.42
CA ALA A 25 -5.98 -15.27 -2.47
C ALA A 25 -6.80 -14.30 -3.34
N ALA A 26 -6.41 -13.03 -3.41
CA ALA A 26 -7.00 -12.01 -4.26
C ALA A 26 -6.45 -12.00 -5.71
N GLY A 27 -5.62 -12.98 -6.08
CA GLY A 27 -5.11 -13.15 -7.45
C GLY A 27 -3.84 -12.36 -7.78
N VAL A 28 -3.21 -11.72 -6.79
CA VAL A 28 -1.92 -11.05 -6.97
C VAL A 28 -0.80 -12.07 -6.78
N SER A 29 0.06 -12.24 -7.78
CA SER A 29 1.21 -13.14 -7.63
C SER A 29 2.17 -12.62 -6.54
N ARG A 30 2.83 -13.53 -5.82
CA ARG A 30 3.87 -13.19 -4.84
C ARG A 30 4.95 -12.28 -5.44
N PHE A 31 5.37 -12.55 -6.68
CA PHE A 31 6.38 -11.75 -7.38
C PHE A 31 5.88 -10.33 -7.65
N THR A 32 4.60 -10.17 -8.01
CA THR A 32 3.96 -8.87 -8.22
C THR A 32 3.95 -8.06 -6.93
N ALA A 33 3.49 -8.65 -5.82
CA ALA A 33 3.47 -8.00 -4.51
C ALA A 33 4.89 -7.60 -4.06
N GLN A 34 5.87 -8.47 -4.24
CA GLN A 34 7.28 -8.18 -3.94
C GLN A 34 7.83 -7.04 -4.81
N SER A 35 7.45 -7.00 -6.09
CA SER A 35 7.84 -5.95 -7.03
C SER A 35 7.29 -4.58 -6.59
N TRP A 36 6.06 -4.52 -6.07
CA TRP A 36 5.47 -3.30 -5.53
C TRP A 36 6.17 -2.83 -4.26
N ARG A 37 6.49 -3.74 -3.33
CA ARG A 37 7.29 -3.41 -2.14
C ARG A 37 8.66 -2.85 -2.50
N LYS A 38 9.38 -3.52 -3.40
CA LYS A 38 10.73 -3.09 -3.80
C LYS A 38 10.73 -1.69 -4.43
N ARG A 39 9.70 -1.37 -5.22
CA ARG A 39 9.56 -0.06 -5.88
C ARG A 39 8.83 0.97 -5.02
N ASN A 40 8.40 0.60 -3.82
CA ASN A 40 7.49 1.39 -2.99
C ASN A 40 6.31 1.95 -3.81
N SER A 41 5.73 1.15 -4.71
CA SER A 41 4.73 1.64 -5.66
C SER A 41 3.70 0.58 -6.01
N ILE A 42 2.44 0.82 -5.61
CA ILE A 42 1.26 0.06 -6.01
C ILE A 42 0.59 0.82 -7.16
N PRO A 43 0.45 0.23 -8.37
CA PRO A 43 -0.25 0.88 -9.47
C PRO A 43 -1.72 1.14 -9.15
N ALA A 44 -2.24 2.31 -9.54
CA ALA A 44 -3.60 2.78 -9.21
C ALA A 44 -4.72 1.76 -9.51
N ARG A 45 -4.61 1.02 -10.62
CA ARG A 45 -5.58 -0.05 -10.98
C ARG A 45 -5.71 -1.16 -9.93
N HIS A 46 -4.75 -1.31 -9.02
CA HIS A 46 -4.78 -2.31 -7.94
C HIS A 46 -5.23 -1.72 -6.60
N TRP A 47 -5.47 -0.42 -6.48
CA TRP A 47 -5.85 0.22 -5.21
C TRP A 47 -7.17 -0.31 -4.65
N ALA A 48 -8.15 -0.53 -5.52
CA ALA A 48 -9.45 -1.10 -5.14
C ALA A 48 -9.34 -2.45 -4.42
N LEU A 49 -8.31 -3.25 -4.74
CA LEU A 49 -8.06 -4.52 -4.07
C LEU A 49 -7.66 -4.32 -2.61
N PHE A 50 -6.74 -3.40 -2.32
CA PHE A 50 -6.30 -3.12 -0.95
C PHE A 50 -7.42 -2.51 -0.09
N ILE A 51 -8.26 -1.68 -0.71
CA ILE A 51 -9.45 -1.10 -0.06
C ILE A 51 -10.47 -2.20 0.26
N ARG A 52 -10.74 -3.10 -0.69
CA ARG A 52 -11.65 -4.24 -0.49
C ARG A 52 -11.15 -5.21 0.59
N LEU A 53 -9.83 -5.36 0.73
CA LEU A 53 -9.22 -6.13 1.81
C LEU A 53 -9.26 -5.40 3.17
N GLY A 54 -9.73 -4.14 3.22
CA GLY A 54 -9.84 -3.35 4.44
C GLY A 54 -8.50 -2.87 5.01
N VAL A 55 -7.44 -2.91 4.22
CA VAL A 55 -6.06 -2.63 4.68
C VAL A 55 -5.75 -1.14 4.65
N THR A 56 -6.42 -0.39 3.77
CA THR A 56 -6.15 1.03 3.52
C THR A 56 -7.34 1.73 2.87
N THR A 57 -7.24 3.06 2.73
CA THR A 57 -8.20 3.92 2.03
C THR A 57 -7.58 4.56 0.77
N VAL A 58 -8.41 5.18 -0.08
CA VAL A 58 -7.93 5.94 -1.24
C VAL A 58 -7.03 7.10 -0.79
N ASP A 59 -7.41 7.79 0.29
CA ASP A 59 -6.67 8.95 0.81
C ASP A 59 -5.27 8.57 1.29
N GLU A 60 -5.14 7.44 1.99
CA GLU A 60 -3.83 6.93 2.41
C GLU A 60 -2.95 6.53 1.21
N LEU A 61 -3.52 5.86 0.20
CA LEU A 61 -2.80 5.47 -1.01
C LEU A 61 -2.31 6.69 -1.81
N ALA A 62 -3.14 7.74 -1.89
CA ALA A 62 -2.78 9.00 -2.53
C ALA A 62 -1.72 9.77 -1.71
N ALA A 63 -1.88 9.83 -0.39
CA ALA A 63 -0.89 10.44 0.50
C ALA A 63 0.48 9.78 0.36
N ALA A 64 0.53 8.44 0.21
CA ALA A 64 1.77 7.71 -0.02
C ALA A 64 2.46 8.10 -1.35
N VAL A 65 1.69 8.35 -2.41
CA VAL A 65 2.23 8.82 -3.71
C VAL A 65 2.81 10.22 -3.56
N ILE A 66 2.10 11.12 -2.88
CA ILE A 66 2.54 12.50 -2.65
C ILE A 66 3.83 12.50 -1.82
N ALA A 67 3.87 11.72 -0.74
CA ALA A 67 5.05 11.59 0.12
C ALA A 67 6.26 11.02 -0.64
N GLN A 68 6.05 10.07 -1.56
CA GLN A 68 7.12 9.54 -2.40
C GLN A 68 7.64 10.56 -3.42
N ALA A 69 6.76 11.38 -4.00
CA ALA A 69 7.16 12.40 -4.97
C ALA A 69 7.93 13.57 -4.32
N ALA A 70 7.78 13.76 -3.01
CA ALA A 70 8.46 14.79 -2.24
C ALA A 70 9.81 14.35 -1.63
N ALA A 71 10.18 13.06 -1.79
CA ALA A 71 11.40 12.45 -1.24
C ALA A 71 12.48 12.26 -2.31
#